data_AF-A0A965TQS2-F1
#
_entry.id   AF-A0A965TQS2-F1
#
_cell.length_a   1.000
_cell.length_b   1.000
_cell.length_c   1.000
_cell.angle_alpha   90.00
_cell.angle_beta   90.00
_cell.angle_gamma   90.00
#
_symmetry.space_group_name_H-M   'P 1'
#
loop_
_entity.id
_entity.type
_entity.pdbx_description
1 polymer ?
#
loop_
_entity_poly.entity_id
_entity_poly.type
_entity_poly.pdbx_seq_one_letter_code
_entity_poly.pdbx_strand_id
1 'polypeptide(L)'
;MCIKNENSSLIAINSQMSEGRQRFSLAHELFHYYYDKETPSIICKKIIDSKDIREQEADRFASFLLIPQTSLAQSIESIKGGEERALTTEEIIKLEQKYRVSRQALLYRLQKDKELLHLKARNLQHNVILSAATLGYDVSLYKPSAVNEQKVTYGYYIKKAEELLEAKKISIGKYEELLIDAFREDIVFGTTQEDGEHID
;
A
#
# COMPACT_ATOMS: atom_id res chain seq x y z
N MET A 1 0.18 11.11 -0.83
CA MET A 1 -0.30 12.37 -1.42
C MET A 1 -0.82 12.09 -2.82
N CYS A 2 -1.96 12.66 -3.18
CA CYS A 2 -2.55 12.62 -4.51
C CYS A 2 -2.59 14.02 -5.13
N ILE A 3 -2.03 14.17 -6.32
CA ILE A 3 -2.11 15.38 -7.14
C ILE A 3 -2.92 15.05 -8.38
N LYS A 4 -4.01 15.77 -8.59
CA LYS A 4 -4.91 15.59 -9.74
C LYS A 4 -5.16 16.94 -10.40
N ASN A 5 -5.04 16.98 -11.73
CA ASN A 5 -5.42 18.10 -12.58
C ASN A 5 -6.09 17.57 -13.87
N GLU A 6 -6.56 18.45 -14.73
CA GLU A 6 -7.28 18.10 -15.97
C GLU A 6 -6.50 17.16 -16.90
N ASN A 7 -5.16 17.24 -16.89
CA ASN A 7 -4.31 16.56 -17.87
C ASN A 7 -3.56 15.35 -17.30
N SER A 8 -3.46 15.23 -15.97
CA SER A 8 -2.59 14.26 -15.31
C SER A 8 -2.97 14.03 -13.86
N SER A 9 -2.64 12.84 -13.37
CA SER A 9 -2.79 12.48 -11.96
C SER A 9 -1.57 11.71 -11.48
N LEU A 10 -1.13 12.01 -10.26
CA LEU A 10 0.05 11.44 -9.62
C LEU A 10 -0.29 11.07 -8.17
N ILE A 11 0.02 9.84 -7.79
CA ILE A 11 0.01 9.40 -6.40
C ILE A 11 1.45 9.18 -5.95
N ALA A 12 1.83 9.83 -4.86
CA ALA A 12 3.15 9.69 -4.24
C ALA A 12 3.02 9.03 -2.86
N ILE A 13 3.79 7.98 -2.63
CA ILE A 13 3.82 7.18 -1.39
C ILE A 13 5.21 7.26 -0.78
N ASN A 14 5.28 7.43 0.54
CA ASN A 14 6.56 7.43 1.25
C ASN A 14 7.06 5.99 1.44
N SER A 15 8.03 5.58 0.64
CA SER A 15 8.67 4.26 0.67
C SER A 15 9.48 3.98 1.94
N GLN A 16 9.72 5.00 2.78
CA GLN A 16 10.33 4.82 4.12
C GLN A 16 9.33 4.33 5.17
N MET A 17 8.03 4.24 4.85
CA MET A 17 7.02 3.63 5.71
C MET A 17 7.02 2.11 5.53
N SER A 18 6.50 1.36 6.49
CA SER A 18 6.36 -0.10 6.32
C SER A 18 5.52 -0.45 5.08
N GLU A 19 5.81 -1.55 4.40
CA GLU A 19 5.03 -1.99 3.23
C GLU A 19 3.52 -2.01 3.50
N GLY A 20 3.09 -2.55 4.65
CA GLY A 20 1.69 -2.59 5.03
C GLY A 20 1.06 -1.19 5.16
N ARG A 21 1.87 -0.18 5.49
CA ARG A 21 1.44 1.22 5.55
C ARG A 21 1.51 1.91 4.19
N GLN A 22 2.50 1.59 3.36
CA GLN A 22 2.55 2.04 1.97
C GLN A 22 1.30 1.59 1.20
N ARG A 23 0.90 0.33 1.34
CA ARG A 23 -0.33 -0.22 0.75
C ARG A 23 -1.58 0.52 1.23
N PHE A 24 -1.67 0.78 2.54
CA PHE A 24 -2.78 1.55 3.11
C PHE A 24 -2.82 2.97 2.57
N SER A 25 -1.67 3.65 2.53
CA SER A 25 -1.56 4.99 1.95
C SER A 25 -1.93 5.00 0.48
N LEU A 26 -1.51 4.02 -0.32
CA LEU A 26 -1.91 3.92 -1.72
C LEU A 26 -3.43 3.79 -1.87
N ALA A 27 -4.06 2.91 -1.10
CA ALA A 27 -5.52 2.75 -1.10
C ALA A 27 -6.24 4.03 -0.65
N HIS A 28 -5.70 4.74 0.33
CA HIS A 28 -6.23 6.02 0.81
C HIS A 28 -6.13 7.10 -0.27
N GLU A 29 -4.97 7.24 -0.93
CA GLU A 29 -4.81 8.22 -2.02
C GLU A 29 -5.64 7.85 -3.26
N LEU A 30 -5.90 6.57 -3.48
CA LEU A 30 -6.81 6.11 -4.54
C LEU A 30 -8.24 6.61 -4.32
N PHE A 31 -8.71 6.68 -3.06
CA PHE A 31 -9.98 7.32 -2.74
C PHE A 31 -9.99 8.77 -3.18
N HIS A 32 -8.95 9.53 -2.83
CA HIS A 32 -8.83 10.93 -3.22
C HIS A 32 -8.83 11.09 -4.75
N TYR A 33 -8.12 10.24 -5.47
CA TYR A 33 -8.14 10.24 -6.93
C TYR A 33 -9.55 10.08 -7.53
N TYR A 34 -10.36 9.14 -7.02
CA TYR A 34 -11.70 8.87 -7.56
C TYR A 34 -12.79 9.81 -7.07
N TYR A 35 -12.74 10.21 -5.79
CA TYR A 35 -13.86 10.86 -5.10
C TYR A 35 -13.62 12.34 -4.78
N ASP A 36 -12.39 12.84 -4.95
CA ASP A 36 -12.16 14.28 -4.95
C ASP A 36 -12.59 14.92 -6.27
N LYS A 37 -13.33 16.02 -6.14
CA LYS A 37 -13.62 16.90 -7.26
C LYS A 37 -12.31 17.52 -7.75
N GLU A 38 -12.27 17.95 -9.00
CA GLU A 38 -11.09 18.58 -9.61
C GLU A 38 -10.78 19.93 -8.94
N THR A 39 -10.13 19.87 -7.79
CA THR A 39 -9.48 21.01 -7.15
C THR A 39 -7.98 20.85 -7.35
N PRO A 40 -7.30 21.85 -7.93
CA PRO A 40 -5.87 21.77 -8.12
C PRO A 40 -5.21 21.77 -6.73
N SER A 41 -4.48 20.69 -6.43
CA SER A 41 -3.71 20.46 -5.21
C SER A 41 -4.50 20.17 -3.93
N ILE A 42 -4.75 18.88 -3.67
CA ILE A 42 -4.92 18.38 -2.30
C ILE A 42 -3.52 18.04 -1.79
N ILE A 43 -2.72 19.07 -1.53
CA ILE A 43 -1.67 18.93 -0.53
C ILE A 43 -2.46 18.74 0.76
N CYS A 44 -2.33 17.60 1.44
CA CYS A 44 -2.92 17.36 2.76
C CYS A 44 -2.38 18.36 3.80
N LYS A 45 -2.68 19.66 3.68
CA LYS A 45 -2.36 20.69 4.67
C LYS A 45 -3.36 20.54 5.79
N LYS A 46 -2.93 20.08 6.97
CA LYS A 46 -3.69 20.09 8.24
C LYS A 46 -4.33 21.48 8.51
N ILE A 47 -5.42 21.81 7.84
CA ILE A 47 -6.23 23.03 8.05
C ILE A 47 -7.62 22.59 8.50
N ILE A 48 -7.69 22.41 9.83
CA ILE A 48 -8.81 22.64 10.75
C ILE A 48 -9.89 23.51 10.06
N ASP A 49 -11.00 22.99 9.55
CA ASP A 49 -12.24 22.73 10.32
C ASP A 49 -13.25 21.85 9.52
N SER A 50 -12.96 21.51 8.26
CA SER A 50 -13.75 20.62 7.40
C SER A 50 -13.05 19.28 7.11
N LYS A 51 -11.96 19.03 7.85
CA LYS A 51 -10.88 18.12 7.48
C LYS A 51 -10.97 16.69 8.00
N ASP A 52 -12.11 16.28 8.56
CA ASP A 52 -12.16 14.97 9.21
C ASP A 52 -13.05 13.96 8.47
N ILE A 53 -14.17 14.36 7.85
CA ILE A 53 -15.08 13.36 7.22
C ILE A 53 -14.45 12.73 5.97
N ARG A 54 -13.87 13.53 5.07
CA ARG A 54 -13.29 13.03 3.81
C ARG A 54 -12.06 12.14 4.05
N GLU A 55 -11.21 12.53 4.99
CA GLU A 55 -10.04 11.73 5.40
C GLU A 55 -10.51 10.44 6.11
N GLN A 56 -11.56 10.50 6.94
CA GLN A 56 -12.19 9.30 7.52
C GLN A 56 -12.83 8.40 6.47
N GLU A 57 -13.46 8.96 5.44
CA GLU A 57 -13.99 8.20 4.30
C GLU A 57 -12.87 7.55 3.51
N ALA A 58 -11.75 8.24 3.29
CA ALA A 58 -10.55 7.69 2.66
C ALA A 58 -9.94 6.54 3.48
N ASP A 59 -9.78 6.72 4.78
CA ASP A 59 -9.33 5.68 5.70
C ASP A 59 -10.29 4.49 5.74
N ARG A 60 -11.60 4.74 5.71
CA ARG A 60 -12.62 3.70 5.65
C ARG A 60 -12.53 2.95 4.33
N PHE A 61 -12.49 3.66 3.21
CA PHE A 61 -12.32 3.08 1.88
C PHE A 61 -11.08 2.18 1.83
N ALA A 62 -9.92 2.69 2.27
CA ALA A 62 -8.68 1.92 2.30
C ALA A 62 -8.80 0.65 3.16
N SER A 63 -9.46 0.75 4.32
CA SER A 63 -9.69 -0.39 5.21
C SER A 63 -10.56 -1.48 4.56
N PHE A 64 -11.65 -1.11 3.90
CA PHE A 64 -12.54 -2.07 3.23
C PHE A 64 -11.97 -2.62 1.93
N LEU A 65 -11.19 -1.82 1.19
CA LEU A 65 -10.52 -2.24 -0.03
C LEU A 65 -9.45 -3.30 0.27
N LEU A 66 -8.63 -3.07 1.31
CA LEU A 66 -7.53 -3.97 1.67
C LEU A 66 -7.99 -5.15 2.54
N ILE A 67 -9.04 -4.97 3.33
CA ILE A 67 -9.59 -6.01 4.23
C ILE A 67 -11.10 -6.13 3.98
N PRO A 68 -11.51 -6.82 2.89
CA PRO A 68 -12.92 -6.99 2.55
C PRO A 68 -13.68 -7.70 3.66
N GLN A 69 -14.85 -7.18 4.03
CA GLN A 69 -15.64 -7.66 5.18
C GLN A 69 -16.00 -9.15 5.07
N THR A 70 -16.50 -9.59 3.91
CA THR A 70 -16.88 -10.98 3.68
C THR A 70 -15.69 -11.92 3.76
N SER A 71 -14.56 -11.53 3.17
CA SER A 71 -13.31 -12.30 3.25
C SER A 71 -12.80 -12.40 4.69
N LEU A 72 -12.85 -11.31 5.45
CA LEU A 72 -12.39 -11.29 6.84
C LEU A 72 -13.26 -12.20 7.71
N ALA A 73 -14.59 -12.08 7.59
CA ALA A 73 -15.54 -12.90 8.33
C ALA A 73 -15.31 -14.41 8.07
N GLN A 74 -15.21 -14.81 6.81
CA GLN A 74 -14.93 -16.19 6.43
C GLN A 74 -13.58 -16.70 6.97
N SER A 75 -12.56 -15.84 6.97
CA SER A 75 -11.24 -16.19 7.51
C SER A 75 -11.30 -16.41 9.01
N ILE A 76 -12.02 -15.55 9.73
CA ILE A 76 -12.21 -15.67 11.19
C ILE A 76 -13.02 -16.92 11.52
N GLU A 77 -14.10 -17.18 10.81
CA GLU A 77 -14.92 -18.38 10.98
C GLU A 77 -14.12 -19.65 10.74
N SER A 78 -13.35 -19.71 9.65
CA SER A 78 -12.47 -20.84 9.33
C SER A 78 -11.39 -21.06 10.39
N ILE A 79 -10.88 -20.00 11.02
CA ILE A 79 -9.87 -20.08 12.09
C ILE A 79 -10.49 -20.56 13.40
N LYS A 80 -11.67 -20.04 13.75
CA LYS A 80 -12.34 -20.35 15.03
C LYS A 80 -13.08 -21.68 15.00
N GLY A 81 -13.45 -22.20 13.83
CA GLY A 81 -14.18 -23.47 13.71
C GLY A 81 -15.54 -23.45 14.41
N GLY A 82 -16.19 -22.29 14.49
CA GLY A 82 -17.45 -22.08 15.21
C GLY A 82 -17.33 -21.81 16.72
N GLU A 83 -16.11 -21.78 17.27
CA GLU A 83 -15.90 -21.45 18.69
C GLU A 83 -16.04 -19.94 18.96
N GLU A 84 -16.80 -19.59 20.02
CA GLU A 84 -16.88 -18.22 20.51
C GLU A 84 -15.68 -17.88 21.40
N ARG A 85 -14.53 -17.64 20.77
CA ARG A 85 -13.29 -17.22 21.44
C ARG A 85 -12.62 -16.03 20.76
N ALA A 86 -11.68 -15.42 21.47
CA ALA A 86 -10.83 -14.38 20.90
C ALA A 86 -9.78 -15.00 19.95
N LEU A 87 -9.38 -14.21 18.95
CA LEU A 87 -8.23 -14.55 18.09
C LEU A 87 -6.93 -14.53 18.92
N THR A 88 -6.08 -15.52 18.68
CA THR A 88 -4.72 -15.56 19.24
C THR A 88 -3.80 -14.61 18.47
N THR A 89 -2.62 -14.33 19.03
CA THR A 89 -1.61 -13.50 18.36
C THR A 89 -1.15 -14.15 17.03
N GLU A 90 -1.00 -15.48 17.00
CA GLU A 90 -0.64 -16.22 15.79
C GLU A 90 -1.71 -16.08 14.71
N GLU A 91 -2.99 -16.15 15.07
CA GLU A 91 -4.11 -15.98 14.14
C GLU A 91 -4.20 -14.55 13.60
N ILE A 92 -3.88 -13.54 14.41
CA ILE A 92 -3.76 -12.14 13.97
C ILE A 92 -2.61 -11.98 12.99
N ILE A 93 -1.46 -12.63 13.24
CA ILE A 93 -0.31 -12.62 12.32
C ILE A 93 -0.67 -13.30 11.00
N LYS A 94 -1.39 -14.44 11.03
CA LYS A 94 -1.91 -15.10 9.83
C LYS A 94 -2.79 -14.15 9.00
N LEU A 95 -3.69 -13.42 9.65
CA LEU A 95 -4.58 -12.48 8.97
C LEU A 95 -3.84 -11.26 8.39
N GLU A 96 -2.92 -10.65 9.14
CA GLU A 96 -2.20 -9.47 8.62
C GLU A 96 -1.28 -9.83 7.45
N GLN A 97 -0.71 -11.04 7.46
CA GLN A 97 0.07 -11.60 6.35
C GLN A 97 -0.83 -11.93 5.15
N LYS A 98 -2.00 -12.54 5.38
CA LYS A 98 -2.99 -12.83 4.33
C LYS A 98 -3.45 -11.55 3.60
N TYR A 99 -3.81 -10.51 4.34
CA TYR A 99 -4.26 -9.25 3.76
C TYR A 99 -3.11 -8.31 3.40
N ARG A 100 -1.87 -8.65 3.77
CA ARG A 100 -0.66 -7.84 3.58
C ARG A 100 -0.88 -6.40 4.06
N VAL A 101 -1.37 -6.26 5.29
CA VAL A 101 -1.63 -4.97 5.96
C VAL A 101 -0.85 -4.88 7.26
N SER A 102 -0.61 -3.67 7.77
CA SER A 102 0.01 -3.51 9.09
C SER A 102 -0.88 -4.08 10.21
N ARG A 103 -0.25 -4.53 11.30
CA ARG A 103 -0.94 -4.92 12.55
C ARG A 103 -1.97 -3.89 12.98
N GLN A 104 -1.61 -2.62 12.96
CA GLN A 104 -2.49 -1.53 13.37
C GLN A 104 -3.77 -1.46 12.52
N ALA A 105 -3.66 -1.58 11.20
CA ALA A 105 -4.80 -1.53 10.29
C ALA A 105 -5.76 -2.72 10.51
N LEU A 106 -5.21 -3.92 10.69
CA LEU A 106 -6.03 -5.10 10.98
C LEU A 106 -6.72 -4.99 12.36
N LEU A 107 -6.00 -4.60 13.41
CA LEU A 107 -6.58 -4.45 14.75
C LEU A 107 -7.72 -3.42 14.75
N TYR A 108 -7.56 -2.32 14.02
CA TYR A 108 -8.62 -1.33 13.86
C TYR A 108 -9.86 -1.93 13.18
N ARG A 109 -9.68 -2.72 12.11
CA ARG A 109 -10.78 -3.41 11.41
C ARG A 109 -11.50 -4.38 12.34
N LEU A 110 -10.76 -5.22 13.07
CA LEU A 110 -11.32 -6.20 14.01
C LEU A 110 -12.09 -5.52 15.16
N GLN A 111 -11.63 -4.37 15.65
CA GLN A 111 -12.35 -3.59 16.65
C GLN A 111 -13.67 -3.03 16.10
N LYS A 112 -13.65 -2.50 14.86
CA LYS A 112 -14.85 -1.96 14.22
C LYS A 112 -15.90 -3.03 13.95
N ASP A 113 -15.47 -4.24 13.61
CA ASP A 113 -16.35 -5.39 13.38
C ASP A 113 -16.73 -6.12 14.69
N LYS A 114 -16.30 -5.61 15.86
CA LYS A 114 -16.54 -6.16 17.21
C LYS A 114 -15.95 -7.57 17.44
N GLU A 115 -15.00 -7.98 16.62
CA GLU A 115 -14.24 -9.22 16.76
C GLU A 115 -13.11 -9.12 17.80
N LEU A 116 -12.75 -7.90 18.22
CA LEU A 116 -11.68 -7.65 19.19
C LEU A 116 -12.01 -6.53 20.17
N LEU A 117 -11.87 -6.81 21.48
CA LEU A 117 -11.99 -5.81 22.53
C LEU A 117 -10.82 -4.82 22.54
N HIS A 118 -11.11 -3.55 22.81
CA HIS A 118 -10.13 -2.47 22.75
C HIS A 118 -8.93 -2.66 23.70
N LEU A 119 -9.15 -3.22 24.89
CA LEU A 119 -8.08 -3.47 25.87
C LEU A 119 -7.10 -4.56 25.38
N LYS A 120 -7.59 -5.60 24.68
CA LYS A 120 -6.76 -6.67 24.14
C LYS A 120 -5.87 -6.17 22.98
N ALA A 121 -6.36 -5.21 22.20
CA ALA A 121 -5.64 -4.67 21.05
C ALA A 121 -4.31 -3.97 21.44
N ARG A 122 -4.21 -3.32 22.61
CA ARG A 122 -2.95 -2.64 23.00
C ARG A 122 -1.79 -3.63 23.17
N ASN A 123 -2.05 -4.79 23.78
CA ASN A 123 -1.01 -5.80 23.96
C ASN A 123 -0.52 -6.35 22.61
N LEU A 124 -1.43 -6.46 21.63
CA LEU A 124 -1.15 -6.96 20.29
C LEU A 124 -0.38 -5.99 19.39
N GLN A 125 -0.16 -4.75 19.83
CA GLN A 125 0.64 -3.75 19.10
C GLN A 125 2.14 -3.81 19.41
N HIS A 126 2.54 -4.62 20.40
CA HIS A 126 3.96 -4.75 20.79
C HIS A 126 4.61 -5.92 20.07
N ASN A 127 5.94 -5.84 19.90
CA ASN A 127 6.77 -6.92 19.34
C ASN A 127 6.29 -7.45 17.98
N VAL A 128 5.66 -6.62 17.15
CA VAL A 128 5.04 -7.05 15.88
C VAL A 128 6.03 -7.82 14.99
N ILE A 129 7.20 -7.23 14.72
CA ILE A 129 8.23 -7.83 13.87
C ILE A 129 8.74 -9.15 14.47
N LEU A 130 9.09 -9.13 15.76
CA LEU A 130 9.60 -10.32 16.46
C LEU A 130 8.56 -11.44 16.46
N SER A 131 7.29 -11.12 16.74
CA SER A 131 6.21 -12.11 16.78
C SER A 131 5.98 -12.79 15.42
N ALA A 132 6.07 -12.04 14.32
CA ALA A 132 5.97 -12.60 12.97
C ALA A 132 7.20 -13.44 12.60
N ALA A 133 8.40 -12.94 12.91
CA ALA A 133 9.66 -13.65 12.65
C ALA A 133 9.75 -15.00 13.38
N THR A 134 9.35 -15.05 14.66
CA THR A 134 9.33 -16.29 15.45
C THR A 134 8.40 -17.36 14.88
N LEU A 135 7.37 -16.95 14.13
CA LEU A 135 6.46 -17.86 13.41
C LEU A 135 6.93 -18.21 11.99
N GLY A 136 8.10 -17.72 11.57
CA GLY A 136 8.69 -18.01 10.26
C GLY A 136 8.15 -17.17 9.11
N TYR A 137 7.42 -16.08 9.38
CA TYR A 137 6.96 -15.17 8.33
C TYR A 137 8.07 -14.24 7.85
N ASP A 138 8.00 -13.90 6.56
CA ASP A 138 8.71 -12.74 6.05
C ASP A 138 8.28 -11.46 6.78
N VAL A 139 9.27 -10.62 7.09
CA VAL A 139 9.09 -9.40 7.87
C VAL A 139 9.09 -8.14 7.02
N SER A 140 9.18 -8.24 5.68
CA SER A 140 9.17 -7.09 4.77
C SER A 140 7.90 -6.25 4.97
N LEU A 141 6.77 -6.91 5.26
CA LEU A 141 5.48 -6.28 5.52
C LEU A 141 5.54 -5.16 6.59
N TYR A 142 6.45 -5.31 7.56
CA TYR A 142 6.59 -4.40 8.71
C TYR A 142 7.77 -3.44 8.59
N LYS A 143 8.53 -3.50 7.49
CA LYS A 143 9.75 -2.71 7.26
C LYS A 143 9.59 -1.78 6.05
N PRO A 144 10.38 -0.70 6.00
CA PRO A 144 10.49 0.13 4.79
C PRO A 144 10.95 -0.68 3.58
N SER A 145 10.69 -0.16 2.38
CA SER A 145 11.26 -0.72 1.15
C SER A 145 12.79 -0.68 1.20
N ALA A 146 13.45 -1.61 0.52
CA ALA A 146 14.90 -1.63 0.40
C ALA A 146 15.40 -0.31 -0.22
N VAL A 147 16.60 0.15 0.17
CA VAL A 147 17.11 1.48 -0.21
C VAL A 147 17.15 1.68 -1.74
N ASN A 148 17.50 0.62 -2.47
CA ASN A 148 17.52 0.58 -3.93
C ASN A 148 16.13 0.57 -4.58
N GLU A 149 15.06 0.31 -3.81
CA GLU A 149 13.67 0.26 -4.28
C GLU A 149 12.83 1.44 -3.75
N GLN A 150 13.45 2.34 -2.97
CA GLN A 150 12.73 3.46 -2.36
C GLN A 150 12.34 4.55 -3.36
N LYS A 151 12.97 4.59 -4.54
CA LYS A 151 12.67 5.54 -5.60
C LYS A 151 12.34 4.77 -6.86
N VAL A 152 11.09 4.89 -7.27
CA VAL A 152 10.58 4.16 -8.44
C VAL A 152 9.31 4.83 -8.92
N THR A 153 9.16 4.93 -10.24
CA THR A 153 7.93 5.40 -10.89
C THR A 153 7.29 4.24 -11.62
N TYR A 154 5.96 4.15 -11.57
CA TYR A 154 5.20 3.08 -12.21
C TYR A 154 4.17 3.62 -13.21
N GLY A 155 3.76 2.75 -14.14
CA GLY A 155 2.57 2.93 -14.96
C GLY A 155 2.71 4.01 -16.03
N TYR A 156 1.86 5.03 -15.96
CA TYR A 156 1.56 5.94 -17.07
C TYR A 156 2.77 6.69 -17.63
N TYR A 157 3.71 7.09 -16.77
CA TYR A 157 4.91 7.82 -17.19
C TYR A 157 5.75 7.00 -18.18
N ILE A 158 6.05 5.75 -17.81
CA ILE A 158 6.87 4.83 -18.61
C ILE A 158 6.19 4.56 -19.96
N LYS A 159 4.90 4.22 -19.91
CA LYS A 159 4.10 3.96 -21.11
C LYS A 159 4.10 5.17 -22.06
N LYS A 160 4.01 6.40 -21.54
CA LYS A 160 4.05 7.60 -22.37
C LYS A 160 5.42 7.83 -23.00
N ALA A 161 6.51 7.55 -22.29
CA ALA A 161 7.85 7.63 -22.86
C ALA A 161 8.00 6.63 -24.04
N GLU A 162 7.51 5.39 -23.88
CA GLU A 162 7.49 4.38 -24.94
C GLU A 162 6.66 4.83 -26.16
N GLU A 163 5.41 5.26 -25.94
CA GLU A 163 4.53 5.73 -27.02
C GLU A 163 5.15 6.90 -27.81
N LEU A 164 5.87 7.80 -27.14
CA LEU A 164 6.58 8.91 -27.80
C LEU A 164 7.76 8.43 -28.64
N LEU A 165 8.51 7.43 -28.16
CA LEU A 165 9.62 6.82 -28.90
C LEU A 165 9.11 6.08 -30.14
N GLU A 166 8.09 5.23 -29.99
CA GLU A 166 7.45 4.50 -31.08
C GLU A 166 6.90 5.43 -32.15
N ALA A 167 6.26 6.53 -31.74
CA ALA A 167 5.76 7.56 -32.64
C ALA A 167 6.88 8.44 -33.25
N LYS A 168 8.16 8.16 -32.97
CA LYS A 168 9.34 8.91 -33.42
C LYS A 168 9.28 10.40 -33.06
N LYS A 169 8.63 10.74 -31.96
CA LYS A 169 8.53 12.12 -31.44
C LYS A 169 9.73 12.49 -30.57
N ILE A 170 10.43 11.50 -30.04
CA ILE A 170 11.66 11.66 -29.26
C ILE A 170 12.74 10.71 -29.79
N SER A 171 14.01 11.01 -29.50
CA SER A 171 15.14 10.11 -29.78
C SER A 171 15.27 9.03 -28.70
N ILE A 172 16.05 7.99 -28.98
CA ILE A 172 16.35 6.95 -27.98
C ILE A 172 17.06 7.54 -26.74
N GLY A 173 18.01 8.45 -26.93
CA GLY A 173 18.68 9.12 -25.81
C GLY A 173 17.71 9.95 -24.96
N LYS A 174 16.67 10.56 -25.57
CA LYS A 174 15.64 11.27 -24.80
C LYS A 174 14.70 10.31 -24.07
N TYR A 175 14.41 9.16 -24.64
CA TYR A 175 13.66 8.09 -23.96
C TYR A 175 14.42 7.58 -22.72
N GLU A 176 15.71 7.29 -22.86
CA GLU A 176 16.57 6.85 -21.75
C GLU A 176 16.67 7.91 -20.65
N GLU A 177 16.86 9.18 -21.02
CA GLU A 177 16.85 10.32 -20.07
C GLU A 177 15.54 10.37 -19.27
N LEU A 178 14.37 10.26 -19.93
CA LEU A 178 13.07 10.26 -19.25
C LEU A 178 12.92 9.08 -18.28
N LEU A 179 13.43 7.89 -18.64
CA LEU A 179 13.38 6.74 -17.74
C LEU A 179 14.29 6.90 -16.52
N ILE A 180 15.49 7.46 -16.70
CA ILE A 180 16.40 7.77 -15.59
C ILE A 180 15.76 8.80 -14.64
N ASP A 181 15.15 9.86 -15.18
CA ASP A 181 14.40 10.86 -14.38
C ASP A 181 13.23 10.22 -13.61
N ALA A 182 12.68 9.12 -14.12
CA ALA A 182 11.61 8.35 -13.50
C ALA A 182 12.11 7.26 -12.53
N PHE A 183 13.41 7.21 -12.23
CA PHE A 183 14.05 6.18 -11.41
C PHE A 183 13.85 4.77 -11.99
N ARG A 184 13.99 4.64 -13.31
CA ARG A 184 13.90 3.37 -14.06
C ARG A 184 15.20 3.06 -14.79
N GLU A 185 16.33 3.27 -14.12
CA GLU A 185 17.65 2.86 -14.60
C GLU A 185 17.72 1.37 -14.94
N ASP A 186 16.90 0.55 -14.28
CA ASP A 186 16.74 -0.89 -14.56
C ASP A 186 16.23 -1.18 -15.98
N ILE A 187 15.38 -0.33 -16.56
CA ILE A 187 14.93 -0.47 -17.95
C ILE A 187 16.04 -0.06 -18.92
N VAL A 188 16.82 0.96 -18.57
CA VAL A 188 17.84 1.54 -19.47
C VAL A 188 19.10 0.70 -19.53
N PHE A 189 19.61 0.27 -18.37
CA PHE A 189 20.89 -0.42 -18.24
C PHE A 189 20.75 -1.93 -17.99
N GLY A 190 19.51 -2.43 -17.86
CA GLY A 190 19.24 -3.76 -17.34
C GLY A 190 19.34 -3.82 -15.82
N THR A 191 18.72 -4.82 -15.22
CA THR A 191 18.99 -5.17 -13.81
C THR A 191 20.39 -5.77 -13.74
N THR A 192 21.13 -5.54 -12.64
CA THR A 192 22.40 -6.26 -12.38
C THR A 192 22.21 -7.77 -12.18
N GLN A 193 20.97 -8.24 -12.21
CA GLN A 193 20.57 -9.64 -12.34
C GLN A 193 20.11 -9.89 -13.77
N GLU A 194 21.06 -9.84 -14.72
CA GLU A 194 20.88 -10.49 -16.01
C GLU A 194 20.98 -12.01 -15.78
N ASP A 195 19.83 -12.63 -15.59
CA ASP A 195 19.48 -13.90 -16.22
C ASP A 195 17.98 -13.77 -16.46
N GLY A 196 17.55 -13.87 -17.73
CA GLY A 196 16.15 -13.67 -18.12
C GLY A 196 15.21 -14.41 -17.18
N GLU A 197 14.22 -13.70 -16.63
CA GLU A 197 13.21 -14.28 -15.76
C GLU A 197 12.45 -15.38 -16.52
N HIS A 198 12.95 -16.60 -16.43
CA HIS A 198 12.17 -17.79 -16.70
C HIS A 198 11.30 -18.02 -15.48
N ILE A 199 10.05 -17.58 -15.58
CA ILE A 199 8.99 -17.98 -14.66
C ILE A 199 8.62 -19.42 -15.06
N ASP A 200 8.92 -20.39 -14.20
CA ASP A 200 8.52 -21.81 -14.37
C ASP A 200 6.99 -21.97 -14.51
#